data_AF-A0A2C9ZM81-F1
#
_entry.id   AF-A0A2C9ZM81-F1
#
_cell.length_a   1.000
_cell.length_b   1.000
_cell.length_c   1.000
_cell.angle_alpha   90.00
_cell.angle_beta   90.00
_cell.angle_gamma   90.00
#
_symmetry.space_group_name_H-M   'P 1'
#
loop_
_entity.id
_entity.type
_entity.pdbx_description
1 polymer ?
#
loop_
_entity_poly.entity_id
_entity_poly.type
_entity_poly.pdbx_seq_one_letter_code
_entity_poly.pdbx_strand_id
1 'polypeptide(L)'
;MSVRPAWEVRENEDATRWFDVQLAFTDGAHVEALAVVAGGRVGVEDVRAQPALSLDDLAVLADWIEDSLAEACCAGAGTAPEAGGGQGRRARPAWPRGAEGRWLVAQEYRAAQQDGADPVLAVMCATGHSRRKCLRLIGQARDAGLLTPRRARR
;
A
#
# COMPACT_ATOMS: atom_id res chain seq x y z
N MET A 1 -9.39 -11.15 -3.56
CA MET A 1 -9.10 -10.05 -4.50
C MET A 1 -8.19 -10.60 -5.58
N SER A 2 -8.51 -10.36 -6.84
CA SER A 2 -7.70 -10.73 -7.99
C SER A 2 -7.35 -9.47 -8.78
N VAL A 3 -6.14 -9.44 -9.33
CA VAL A 3 -5.66 -8.37 -10.22
C VAL A 3 -5.19 -9.05 -11.49
N ARG A 4 -5.70 -8.60 -12.64
CA ARG A 4 -5.33 -9.14 -13.95
C ARG A 4 -4.88 -8.00 -14.85
N PRO A 5 -3.75 -8.15 -15.56
CA PRO A 5 -3.38 -7.18 -16.59
C PRO A 5 -4.42 -7.24 -17.71
N ALA A 6 -4.91 -6.07 -18.13
CA ALA A 6 -5.94 -5.96 -19.15
C ALA A 6 -5.32 -5.58 -20.51
N TRP A 7 -4.59 -4.45 -20.54
CA TRP A 7 -3.84 -4.01 -21.72
C TRP A 7 -2.71 -3.05 -21.33
N GLU A 8 -1.73 -2.89 -22.23
CA GLU A 8 -0.60 -1.98 -22.08
C GLU A 8 -0.45 -1.15 -23.36
N VAL A 9 -0.31 0.16 -23.20
CA VAL A 9 0.05 1.09 -24.28
C VAL A 9 1.41 1.66 -23.94
N ARG A 10 2.34 1.57 -24.90
CA ARG A 10 3.69 2.14 -24.78
C ARG A 10 3.83 3.31 -25.73
N GLU A 11 4.18 4.47 -25.20
CA GLU A 11 4.48 5.67 -25.97
C GLU A 11 5.87 6.16 -25.57
N ASN A 12 6.83 6.13 -26.49
CA ASN A 12 8.24 6.43 -26.22
C ASN A 12 8.82 5.54 -25.08
N GLU A 13 9.45 6.15 -24.07
CA GLU A 13 9.97 5.47 -22.88
C GLU A 13 8.90 5.22 -21.80
N ASP A 14 7.68 5.76 -21.98
CA ASP A 14 6.58 5.65 -21.03
C ASP A 14 5.66 4.46 -21.36
N ALA A 15 5.19 3.79 -20.31
CA ALA A 15 4.22 2.71 -20.41
C ALA A 15 3.00 3.02 -19.53
N THR A 16 1.83 2.98 -20.14
CA THR A 16 0.54 3.05 -19.46
C THR A 16 -0.07 1.66 -19.44
N ARG A 17 -0.33 1.14 -18.24
CA ARG A 17 -0.87 -0.21 -18.05
C ARG A 17 -2.22 -0.16 -17.38
N TRP A 18 -3.15 -0.94 -17.89
CA TRP A 18 -4.48 -1.13 -17.31
C TRP A 18 -4.60 -2.48 -16.65
N PHE A 19 -5.31 -2.50 -15.53
CA PHE A 19 -5.53 -3.67 -14.71
C PHE A 19 -6.99 -3.77 -14.31
N ASP A 20 -7.56 -4.95 -14.53
CA ASP A 20 -8.84 -5.33 -13.97
C ASP A 20 -8.63 -5.81 -12.54
N VAL A 21 -9.32 -5.16 -11.61
CA VAL A 21 -9.28 -5.50 -10.18
C VAL A 21 -10.66 -5.96 -9.74
N GLN A 22 -10.73 -7.16 -9.18
CA GLN A 22 -11.98 -7.75 -8.71
C GLN A 22 -11.89 -8.16 -7.25
N LEU A 23 -12.87 -7.71 -6.47
CA LEU A 23 -13.08 -8.10 -5.08
C LEU A 23 -14.44 -8.78 -4.99
N ALA A 24 -14.46 -9.99 -4.47
CA ALA A 24 -15.67 -10.71 -4.11
C ALA A 24 -15.66 -10.94 -2.60
N PHE A 25 -16.77 -10.61 -1.96
CA PHE A 25 -17.00 -10.79 -0.54
C PHE A 25 -17.92 -12.01 -0.32
N THR A 26 -17.84 -12.62 0.87
CA THR A 26 -18.57 -13.88 1.18
C THR A 26 -20.08 -13.70 1.29
N ASP A 27 -20.54 -12.45 1.44
CA ASP A 27 -21.94 -12.04 1.47
C ASP A 27 -22.53 -11.80 0.07
N GLY A 28 -21.75 -12.04 -0.99
CA GLY A 28 -22.15 -11.80 -2.37
C GLY A 28 -21.92 -10.37 -2.85
N ALA A 29 -21.42 -9.47 -1.99
CA ALA A 29 -20.97 -8.17 -2.44
C ALA A 29 -19.77 -8.33 -3.38
N HIS A 30 -19.70 -7.50 -4.40
CA HIS A 30 -18.56 -7.48 -5.31
C HIS A 30 -18.25 -6.07 -5.79
N VAL A 31 -16.97 -5.85 -6.06
CA VAL A 31 -16.43 -4.61 -6.58
C VAL A 31 -15.51 -4.94 -7.74
N GLU A 32 -15.73 -4.28 -8.86
CA GLU A 32 -14.90 -4.33 -10.05
C GLU A 32 -14.35 -2.93 -10.30
N ALA A 33 -13.06 -2.82 -10.50
CA ALA A 33 -12.42 -1.54 -10.78
C ALA A 33 -11.41 -1.69 -11.91
N LEU A 34 -11.39 -0.69 -12.80
CA LEU A 34 -10.36 -0.54 -13.82
C LEU A 34 -9.33 0.46 -13.31
N ALA A 35 -8.10 -0.01 -13.08
CA ALA A 35 -7.00 0.80 -12.61
C ALA A 35 -5.96 1.01 -13.70
N VAL A 36 -5.39 2.21 -13.75
CA VAL A 36 -4.34 2.60 -14.69
C VAL A 36 -3.06 2.96 -13.94
N VAL A 37 -1.92 2.48 -14.43
CA VAL A 37 -0.60 2.82 -13.92
C VAL A 37 0.17 3.56 -15.03
N ALA A 38 0.52 4.82 -14.78
CA ALA A 38 1.28 5.67 -15.69
C ALA A 38 2.17 6.64 -14.91
N GLY A 39 3.40 6.87 -15.37
CA GLY A 39 4.31 7.85 -14.76
C GLY A 39 4.55 7.65 -13.26
N GLY A 40 4.58 6.39 -12.80
CA GLY A 40 4.73 6.02 -11.39
C GLY A 40 3.53 6.35 -10.49
N ARG A 41 2.37 6.66 -11.09
CA ARG A 41 1.11 6.93 -10.37
C ARG A 41 0.07 5.88 -10.72
N VAL A 42 -0.83 5.65 -9.77
CA VAL A 42 -2.01 4.80 -9.94
C VAL A 42 -3.24 5.70 -10.02
N GLY A 43 -4.08 5.49 -11.02
CA GLY A 43 -5.40 6.09 -11.17
C GLY A 43 -6.48 5.00 -11.23
N VAL A 44 -7.71 5.36 -10.87
CA VAL A 44 -8.88 4.49 -11.02
C VAL A 44 -9.80 5.16 -12.05
N GLU A 45 -10.09 4.47 -13.16
CA GLU A 45 -10.88 5.01 -14.26
C GLU A 45 -12.36 4.63 -14.19
N ASP A 46 -12.67 3.39 -13.79
CA ASP A 46 -14.05 2.90 -13.61
C ASP A 46 -14.15 2.10 -12.32
N VAL A 47 -15.30 2.19 -11.65
CA VAL A 47 -15.65 1.39 -10.47
C VAL A 47 -17.11 0.98 -10.54
N ARG A 48 -17.36 -0.32 -10.45
CA ARG A 48 -18.68 -0.93 -10.36
C ARG A 48 -18.77 -1.71 -9.06
N ALA A 49 -19.85 -1.51 -8.32
CA ALA A 49 -20.04 -2.15 -7.04
C ALA A 49 -21.49 -2.59 -6.86
N GLN A 50 -21.66 -3.79 -6.30
CA GLN A 50 -22.94 -4.23 -5.77
C GLN A 50 -22.72 -4.79 -4.36
N PRO A 51 -23.34 -4.21 -3.32
CA PRO A 51 -24.13 -2.97 -3.31
C PRO A 51 -23.32 -1.73 -3.72
N ALA A 52 -24.00 -0.59 -3.91
CA ALA A 52 -23.33 0.67 -4.22
C ALA A 52 -22.31 1.04 -3.12
N LEU A 53 -21.11 1.41 -3.56
CA LEU A 53 -20.03 1.82 -2.67
C LEU A 53 -20.28 3.21 -2.09
N SER A 54 -19.99 3.40 -0.81
CA SER A 54 -19.91 4.73 -0.21
C SER A 54 -18.60 5.42 -0.62
N LEU A 55 -18.53 6.75 -0.45
CA LEU A 55 -17.31 7.50 -0.75
C LEU A 55 -16.14 7.13 0.20
N ASP A 56 -16.44 6.84 1.47
CA ASP A 56 -15.45 6.39 2.44
C ASP A 56 -14.89 5.02 2.05
N ASP A 57 -15.76 4.09 1.65
CA ASP A 57 -15.34 2.76 1.20
C ASP A 57 -14.55 2.82 -0.12
N LEU A 58 -14.89 3.75 -1.01
CA LEU A 58 -14.12 3.99 -2.24
C LEU A 58 -12.69 4.47 -1.92
N ALA A 59 -12.51 5.32 -0.91
CA ALA A 59 -11.18 5.75 -0.48
C ALA A 59 -10.35 4.61 0.12
N VAL A 60 -11.01 3.68 0.82
CA VAL A 60 -10.38 2.44 1.32
C VAL A 60 -10.00 1.52 0.15
N LEU A 61 -10.89 1.35 -0.83
CA LEU A 61 -10.64 0.57 -2.03
C LEU A 61 -9.42 1.09 -2.80
N ALA A 62 -9.32 2.40 -3.00
CA ALA A 62 -8.19 3.01 -3.71
C ALA A 62 -6.83 2.68 -3.06
N ASP A 63 -6.76 2.65 -1.73
CA ASP A 63 -5.55 2.28 -0.98
C ASP A 63 -5.19 0.79 -1.18
N TRP A 64 -6.20 -0.09 -1.18
CA TRP A 64 -6.00 -1.52 -1.42
C TRP A 64 -5.59 -1.83 -2.86
N ILE A 65 -6.10 -1.08 -3.84
CA ILE A 65 -5.73 -1.20 -5.25
C ILE A 65 -4.28 -0.77 -5.46
N GLU A 66 -3.86 0.37 -4.89
CA GLU A 66 -2.48 0.86 -4.96
C GLU A 66 -1.48 -0.20 -4.46
N ASP A 67 -1.78 -0.83 -3.33
CA ASP A 67 -0.96 -1.87 -2.74
C ASP A 67 -0.86 -3.12 -3.61
N SER A 68 -1.99 -3.59 -4.13
CA SER A 68 -2.05 -4.81 -4.94
C SER A 68 -1.35 -4.60 -6.29
N LEU A 69 -1.44 -3.40 -6.86
CA LEU A 69 -0.74 -3.05 -8.09
C LEU A 69 0.76 -2.87 -7.87
N ALA A 70 1.18 -2.31 -6.73
CA ALA A 70 2.59 -2.26 -6.38
C ALA A 70 3.19 -3.68 -6.29
N GLU A 71 2.49 -4.62 -5.63
CA GLU A 71 2.89 -6.03 -5.56
C GLU A 71 2.96 -6.67 -6.97
N ALA A 72 1.93 -6.48 -7.81
CA ALA A 72 1.89 -7.04 -9.16
C ALA A 72 2.98 -6.46 -10.09
N CYS A 73 3.26 -5.16 -10.01
CA CYS A 73 4.32 -4.52 -10.78
C CYS A 73 5.72 -5.00 -10.35
N CYS A 74 5.93 -5.26 -9.06
CA CYS A 74 7.19 -5.82 -8.58
C CYS A 74 7.39 -7.28 -8.98
N ALA A 75 6.33 -8.08 -9.08
CA ALA A 75 6.41 -9.48 -9.49
C ALA A 75 6.76 -9.68 -10.98
N GLY A 76 6.48 -8.67 -11.83
CA GLY A 76 6.82 -8.69 -13.27
C GLY A 76 8.27 -8.32 -13.61
N ALA A 77 9.06 -7.83 -12.63
CA ALA A 77 10.44 -7.39 -12.85
C ALA A 77 11.44 -8.53 -12.60
N GLY A 78 11.52 -9.49 -13.54
CA GLY A 78 12.45 -10.61 -13.47
C GLY A 78 13.06 -11.00 -14.82
N THR A 79 14.14 -10.31 -15.22
CA THR A 79 15.28 -10.71 -16.09
C THR A 79 15.97 -9.42 -16.58
N ALA A 80 17.25 -9.10 -16.36
CA ALA A 80 18.49 -9.88 -16.47
C ALA A 80 19.58 -9.39 -15.47
N PRO A 81 20.65 -10.19 -15.22
CA PRO A 81 21.78 -9.79 -14.39
C PRO A 81 22.82 -9.03 -15.22
N GLU A 82 23.44 -7.99 -14.66
CA GLU A 82 24.85 -7.62 -14.90
C GLU A 82 25.29 -6.61 -13.82
N ALA A 83 26.59 -6.67 -13.50
CA ALA A 83 27.20 -6.29 -12.24
C ALA A 83 27.32 -4.78 -11.94
N GLY A 84 27.29 -4.41 -10.64
CA GLY A 84 27.66 -3.06 -10.21
C GLY A 84 27.23 -2.66 -8.79
N GLY A 85 27.80 -3.32 -7.77
CA GLY A 85 27.96 -2.87 -6.38
C GLY A 85 26.96 -1.88 -5.75
N GLY A 86 26.10 -2.38 -4.85
CA GLY A 86 25.32 -1.54 -3.94
C GLY A 86 24.44 -2.33 -2.97
N GLN A 87 25.07 -3.09 -2.08
CA GLN A 87 24.53 -3.61 -0.81
C GLN A 87 23.04 -4.03 -0.77
N GLY A 88 22.81 -5.32 -1.04
CA GLY A 88 21.87 -6.14 -0.29
C GLY A 88 20.42 -5.68 -0.25
N ARG A 89 19.70 -5.81 -1.38
CA ARG A 89 18.24 -6.02 -1.33
C ARG A 89 17.97 -7.41 -0.76
N ARG A 90 18.17 -7.57 0.55
CA ARG A 90 17.60 -8.70 1.28
C ARG A 90 16.11 -8.71 0.94
N ALA A 91 15.58 -9.87 0.56
CA ALA A 91 14.16 -10.11 0.46
C ALA A 91 13.50 -9.58 1.74
N ARG A 92 12.92 -8.39 1.63
CA ARG A 92 12.35 -7.69 2.77
C ARG A 92 11.07 -8.44 3.12
N PRO A 93 10.89 -8.91 4.37
CA PRO A 93 9.71 -9.67 4.72
C PRO A 93 8.47 -8.84 4.39
N ALA A 94 7.50 -9.45 3.71
CA ALA A 94 6.21 -8.81 3.46
C ALA A 94 5.65 -8.37 4.82
N TRP A 95 5.38 -7.07 4.97
CA TRP A 95 4.94 -6.54 6.25
C TRP A 95 3.63 -7.25 6.65
N PRO A 96 3.55 -7.83 7.86
CA PRO A 96 2.39 -8.61 8.26
C PRO A 96 1.15 -7.73 8.25
N ARG A 97 0.06 -8.22 7.66
CA ARG A 97 -1.23 -7.52 7.62
C ARG A 97 -1.96 -7.70 8.95
N GLY A 98 -2.86 -6.77 9.29
CA GLY A 98 -3.72 -6.89 10.48
C GLY A 98 -3.01 -6.52 11.80
N ALA A 99 -3.33 -7.22 12.88
CA ALA A 99 -2.90 -6.86 14.24
C ALA A 99 -1.37 -6.87 14.41
N GLU A 100 -0.69 -7.86 13.84
CA GLU A 100 0.76 -8.03 13.92
C GLU A 100 1.51 -6.88 13.22
N GLY A 101 1.00 -6.39 12.09
CA GLY A 101 1.52 -5.19 11.42
C GLY A 101 1.38 -3.91 12.26
N ARG A 102 0.29 -3.79 13.03
CA ARG A 102 0.07 -2.63 13.92
C ARG A 102 1.00 -2.67 15.13
N TRP A 103 1.27 -3.86 15.68
CA TRP A 103 2.28 -4.06 16.74
C TRP A 103 3.67 -3.67 16.27
N LEU A 104 4.05 -4.09 15.07
CA LEU A 104 5.37 -3.79 14.50
C LEU A 104 5.52 -2.29 14.22
N VAL A 105 4.48 -1.62 13.71
CA VAL A 105 4.46 -0.15 13.55
C VAL A 105 4.60 0.56 14.89
N ALA A 106 3.88 0.10 15.92
CA ALA A 106 3.95 0.68 17.25
C ALA A 106 5.34 0.48 17.90
N GLN A 107 5.98 -0.65 17.64
CA GLN A 107 7.33 -0.95 18.11
C GLN A 107 8.36 0.01 17.50
N GLU A 108 8.39 0.12 16.17
CA GLU A 108 9.31 1.02 15.45
C GLU A 108 9.10 2.49 15.85
N TYR A 109 7.84 2.90 15.97
CA TYR A 109 7.50 4.25 16.42
C TYR A 109 8.03 4.54 17.84
N ARG A 110 7.86 3.59 18.78
CA ARG A 110 8.31 3.75 20.17
C ARG A 110 9.82 3.69 20.30
N ALA A 111 10.50 2.81 19.56
CA ALA A 111 11.95 2.72 19.54
C ALA A 111 12.55 4.07 19.11
N ALA A 112 12.10 4.60 17.97
CA ALA A 112 12.52 5.91 17.50
C ALA A 112 12.21 7.04 18.50
N GLN A 113 11.07 6.98 19.18
CA GLN A 113 10.71 7.96 20.21
C GLN A 113 11.63 7.89 21.44
N GLN A 114 12.07 6.69 21.85
CA GLN A 114 13.03 6.49 22.93
C GLN A 114 14.43 6.98 22.54
N ASP A 115 14.80 6.77 21.28
CA ASP A 115 16.09 7.19 20.72
C ASP A 115 16.12 8.70 20.35
N GLY A 116 15.01 9.42 20.50
CA GLY A 116 14.89 10.84 20.14
C GLY A 116 14.91 11.12 18.63
N ALA A 117 14.71 10.08 17.80
CA ALA A 117 14.65 10.17 16.35
C ALA A 117 13.24 10.51 15.84
N ASP A 118 13.09 10.82 14.54
CA ASP A 118 11.77 11.03 13.92
C ASP A 118 11.03 9.68 13.80
N PRO A 119 9.94 9.47 14.56
CA PRO A 119 9.24 8.19 14.57
C PRO A 119 8.44 7.93 13.29
N VAL A 120 8.06 8.97 12.54
CA VAL A 120 7.40 8.78 11.24
C VAL A 120 8.42 8.30 10.22
N LEU A 121 9.62 8.88 10.23
CA LEU A 121 10.71 8.46 9.35
C LEU A 121 11.13 7.02 9.65
N ALA A 122 11.24 6.63 10.93
CA ALA A 122 11.56 5.27 11.32
C ALA A 122 10.54 4.25 10.78
N VAL A 123 9.24 4.53 10.91
CA VAL A 123 8.18 3.68 10.35
C VAL A 123 8.24 3.63 8.82
N MET A 124 8.54 4.75 8.15
CA MET A 124 8.77 4.76 6.70
C MET A 124 9.96 3.87 6.31
N CYS A 125 11.09 4.02 7.01
CA CYS A 125 12.28 3.22 6.77
C CYS A 125 12.04 1.74 7.04
N ALA A 126 11.25 1.38 8.06
CA ALA A 126 10.95 0.01 8.46
C ALA A 126 9.89 -0.68 7.56
N THR A 127 8.88 0.06 7.12
CA THR A 127 7.78 -0.48 6.31
C THR A 127 7.99 -0.34 4.81
N GLY A 128 8.82 0.62 4.36
CA GLY A 128 9.00 0.96 2.94
C GLY A 128 7.83 1.74 2.34
N HIS A 129 6.85 2.17 3.15
CA HIS A 129 5.68 2.88 2.66
C HIS A 129 5.88 4.40 2.57
N SER A 130 5.04 5.04 1.77
CA SER A 130 4.95 6.50 1.69
C SER A 130 4.58 7.13 3.04
N ARG A 131 4.94 8.40 3.23
CA ARG A 131 4.64 9.16 4.45
C ARG A 131 3.15 9.15 4.80
N ARG A 132 2.27 9.31 3.81
CA ARG A 132 0.81 9.30 4.00
C ARG A 132 0.33 7.97 4.55
N LYS A 133 0.85 6.86 4.02
CA LYS A 133 0.47 5.51 4.45
C LYS A 133 1.04 5.15 5.83
N CYS A 134 2.28 5.57 6.13
CA CYS A 134 2.85 5.42 7.47
C CYS A 134 2.04 6.16 8.53
N LEU A 135 1.59 7.39 8.27
CA LEU A 135 0.72 8.13 9.20
C LEU A 135 -0.61 7.43 9.45
N ARG A 136 -1.16 6.76 8.43
CA ARG A 136 -2.40 5.97 8.54
C ARG A 136 -2.20 4.73 9.41
N LEU A 137 -1.09 4.00 9.21
CA LEU A 137 -0.72 2.84 10.03
C LEU A 137 -0.47 3.25 11.50
N ILE A 138 0.19 4.38 11.73
CA ILE A 138 0.39 4.93 13.07
C ILE A 138 -0.97 5.31 13.70
N GLY A 139 -1.91 5.84 12.90
CA GLY A 139 -3.30 6.09 13.32
C GLY A 139 -4.00 4.80 13.79
N GLN A 140 -3.99 3.76 12.96
CA GLN A 140 -4.58 2.45 13.31
C GLN A 140 -3.92 1.82 14.55
N ALA A 141 -2.61 1.99 14.72
CA ALA A 141 -1.91 1.54 15.92
C ALA A 141 -2.35 2.33 17.18
N ARG A 142 -2.65 3.63 17.04
CA ARG A 142 -3.23 4.43 18.13
C ARG A 142 -4.65 4.00 18.46
N ASP A 143 -5.49 3.78 17.45
CA ASP A 143 -6.88 3.34 17.64
C ASP A 143 -6.95 1.96 18.32
N ALA A 144 -5.96 1.11 18.05
CA ALA A 144 -5.77 -0.18 18.72
C ALA A 144 -5.16 -0.07 20.14
N GLY A 145 -4.89 1.13 20.65
CA GLY A 145 -4.30 1.37 21.97
C GLY A 145 -2.80 1.04 22.07
N LEU A 146 -2.13 0.77 20.94
CA LEU A 146 -0.71 0.41 20.89
C LEU A 146 0.20 1.63 20.90
N LEU A 147 -0.32 2.84 20.79
CA LEU A 147 0.45 4.08 20.85
C LEU A 147 -0.27 5.11 21.71
N THR A 148 0.50 5.98 22.36
CA THR A 148 -0.06 7.03 23.21
C THR A 148 -0.96 7.95 22.37
N PRO A 149 -2.21 8.21 22.79
CA PRO A 149 -3.06 9.18 22.14
C PRO A 149 -2.35 10.53 22.09
N ARG A 150 -2.48 11.27 20.98
CA ARG A 150 -2.13 12.69 21.00
C ARG A 150 -3.04 13.33 22.03
N ARG A 151 -2.46 13.83 23.13
CA ARG A 151 -3.22 14.65 24.09
C ARG A 151 -3.95 15.72 23.30
N ALA A 152 -5.27 15.63 23.24
CA ALA A 152 -6.09 16.71 22.74
C ALA A 152 -5.77 17.92 23.63
N ARG A 153 -5.18 18.96 23.05
CA ARG A 153 -5.12 20.26 23.70
C ARG A 153 -6.58 20.66 23.97
N ARG A 154 -6.93 20.72 25.25
CA ARG A 154 -8.12 21.41 25.76
C ARG A 154 -8.07 22.88 25.36
#